data_AF-A0A9D2E757-F1
#
_entry.id   AF-A0A9D2E757-F1
#
_cell.length_a   1.000
_cell.length_b   1.000
_cell.length_c   1.000
_cell.angle_alpha   90.00
_cell.angle_beta   90.00
_cell.angle_gamma   90.00
#
_symmetry.space_group_name_H-M   'P 1'
#
loop_
_entity.id
_entity.type
_entity.pdbx_description
1 polymer ?
#
loop_
_entity_poly.entity_id
_entity_poly.type
_entity_poly.pdbx_seq_one_letter_code
_entity_poly.pdbx_strand_id
1 'polypeptide(L)'
;MELNDKIIIYQTADGQTSIDVKLENETVWLSQAQMAELFQKDRTVIGRHINNIFKEGELDRNMVCAKFAHTTRHGAIADKEQEKELTLYSLDVIISVGYRVKSRRGTQFRIWANRVLKDYLVKGYAVNKALTEQRYTELKQLVSVLGRTVRTQEALTTDDALSLVAVVSDYTYALDTLDKYDYQQLAVEQTTNEEKFHATYDGAMQAIEGLKAKFGGSQWFGNEKDDSFKSSIGQI
;
A
#
# COMPACT_ATOMS: atom_id res chain seq x y z
N MET A 1 -4.67 -16.69 -0.19
CA MET A 1 -5.74 -15.88 0.41
C MET A 1 -6.10 -14.86 -0.66
N GLU A 2 -7.21 -15.08 -1.37
CA GLU A 2 -7.62 -14.22 -2.49
C GLU A 2 -8.01 -12.84 -1.95
N LEU A 3 -7.21 -11.83 -2.27
CA LEU A 3 -7.58 -10.44 -2.07
C LEU A 3 -8.69 -10.14 -3.09
N ASN A 4 -9.93 -10.18 -2.64
CA ASN A 4 -11.04 -9.61 -3.38
C ASN A 4 -10.84 -8.09 -3.45
N ASP A 5 -10.33 -7.62 -4.59
CA ASP A 5 -10.11 -6.20 -4.94
C ASP A 5 -11.44 -5.45 -5.21
N LYS A 6 -12.32 -5.43 -4.20
CA LYS A 6 -13.54 -4.62 -4.23
C LYS A 6 -13.20 -3.17 -3.97
N ILE A 7 -13.04 -2.39 -5.03
CA ILE A 7 -12.75 -0.96 -4.91
C ILE A 7 -13.96 -0.16 -5.32
N ILE A 8 -14.37 0.70 -4.40
CA ILE A 8 -15.38 1.71 -4.64
C ILE A 8 -14.68 2.87 -5.37
N ILE A 9 -14.82 2.93 -6.69
CA ILE A 9 -14.24 4.02 -7.52
C ILE A 9 -14.84 5.38 -7.10
N TYR A 10 -16.16 5.44 -6.93
CA TYR A 10 -16.85 6.58 -6.34
C TYR A 10 -18.16 6.13 -5.69
N GLN A 11 -18.49 6.70 -4.53
CA GLN A 11 -19.70 6.35 -3.80
C GLN A 11 -20.83 7.32 -4.16
N THR A 12 -21.95 6.81 -4.66
CA THR A 12 -23.18 7.59 -4.79
C THR A 12 -23.90 7.72 -3.45
N ALA A 13 -24.78 8.71 -3.32
CA ALA A 13 -25.60 8.90 -2.11
C ALA A 13 -26.34 7.64 -1.65
N ASP A 14 -26.66 6.74 -2.58
CA ASP A 14 -27.35 5.47 -2.31
C ASP A 14 -26.41 4.32 -1.87
N GLY A 15 -25.09 4.56 -1.77
CA GLY A 15 -24.09 3.58 -1.32
C GLY A 15 -23.80 2.39 -2.25
N GLN A 16 -24.50 2.26 -3.37
CA GLN A 16 -24.60 1.02 -4.16
C GLN A 16 -23.55 0.80 -5.27
N THR A 17 -22.52 1.64 -5.42
CA THR A 17 -21.53 1.44 -6.51
C THR A 17 -20.30 0.70 -6.00
N SER A 18 -20.44 -0.62 -5.86
CA SER A 18 -19.30 -1.51 -5.64
C SER A 18 -19.08 -2.31 -6.91
N ILE A 19 -17.88 -2.20 -7.49
CA ILE A 19 -17.47 -2.98 -8.66
C ILE A 19 -16.18 -3.68 -8.28
N ASP A 20 -16.08 -4.97 -8.61
CA ASP A 20 -14.82 -5.69 -8.51
C ASP A 20 -13.87 -5.09 -9.56
N VAL A 21 -12.76 -4.53 -9.12
CA VAL A 21 -11.77 -3.93 -10.03
C VAL A 21 -10.47 -4.71 -9.92
N LYS A 22 -9.65 -4.68 -10.96
CA LYS A 22 -8.29 -5.20 -10.86
C LYS A 22 -7.35 -4.05 -10.54
N LEU A 23 -6.57 -4.16 -9.47
CA LEU A 23 -5.43 -3.28 -9.21
C LEU A 23 -4.16 -3.91 -9.76
N GLU A 24 -3.48 -3.19 -10.63
CA GLU A 24 -2.17 -3.61 -11.15
C GLU A 24 -1.38 -2.37 -11.53
N ASN A 25 -0.10 -2.31 -11.14
CA ASN A 25 0.79 -1.16 -11.35
C ASN A 25 0.20 0.17 -10.84
N GLU A 26 -0.35 0.16 -9.63
CA GLU A 26 -0.93 1.35 -8.97
C GLU A 26 -2.09 2.02 -9.72
N THR A 27 -2.66 1.34 -10.73
CA THR A 27 -3.82 1.83 -11.47
C THR A 27 -4.97 0.83 -11.42
N VAL A 28 -6.18 1.36 -11.61
CA VAL A 28 -7.42 0.60 -11.70
C VAL A 28 -7.63 0.19 -13.15
N TRP A 29 -7.96 -1.09 -13.35
CA TRP A 29 -8.30 -1.65 -14.66
C TRP A 29 -9.74 -2.13 -14.70
N LEU A 30 -10.49 -1.72 -15.73
CA LEU A 30 -11.86 -2.18 -15.97
C LEU A 30 -12.05 -2.70 -17.40
N SER A 31 -12.87 -3.73 -17.53
CA SER A 31 -13.40 -4.16 -18.81
C SER A 31 -14.48 -3.21 -19.32
N GLN A 32 -14.78 -3.30 -20.61
CA GLN A 32 -15.91 -2.59 -21.23
C GLN A 32 -17.26 -2.92 -20.56
N ALA A 33 -17.42 -4.14 -20.03
CA ALA A 33 -18.63 -4.57 -19.34
C ALA A 33 -18.75 -3.93 -17.94
N GLN A 34 -17.65 -3.89 -17.18
CA GLN A 34 -17.63 -3.22 -15.88
C GLN A 34 -17.86 -1.71 -16.01
N MET A 35 -17.30 -1.07 -17.04
CA MET A 35 -17.60 0.35 -17.32
C MET A 35 -19.07 0.59 -17.70
N ALA A 36 -19.70 -0.36 -18.40
CA ALA A 36 -21.12 -0.30 -18.74
C ALA A 36 -21.99 -0.33 -17.48
N GLU A 37 -21.64 -1.18 -16.51
CA GLU A 37 -22.28 -1.24 -15.20
C GLU A 37 -22.03 0.05 -14.38
N LEU A 38 -20.77 0.48 -14.27
CA LEU A 38 -20.35 1.68 -13.54
C LEU A 38 -21.12 2.93 -13.96
N PHE A 39 -21.28 3.13 -15.26
CA PHE A 39 -21.92 4.30 -15.83
C PHE A 39 -23.39 4.08 -16.20
N GLN A 40 -23.95 2.89 -15.92
CA GLN A 40 -25.32 2.50 -16.28
C GLN A 40 -25.64 2.84 -17.75
N LYS A 41 -24.82 2.29 -18.66
CA LYS A 41 -24.96 2.45 -20.10
C LYS A 41 -24.71 1.16 -20.83
N ASP A 42 -25.25 1.08 -22.04
CA ASP A 42 -25.02 -0.07 -22.90
C ASP A 42 -23.53 -0.19 -23.22
N ARG A 43 -23.04 -1.44 -23.19
CA ARG A 43 -21.66 -1.77 -23.54
C ARG A 43 -21.27 -1.21 -24.90
N THR A 44 -22.17 -1.20 -25.89
CA THR A 44 -21.92 -0.64 -27.22
C THR A 44 -21.65 0.87 -27.20
N VAL A 45 -22.32 1.62 -26.32
CA VAL A 45 -22.10 3.06 -26.13
C VAL A 45 -20.73 3.31 -25.52
N ILE A 46 -20.35 2.54 -24.49
CA ILE A 46 -19.00 2.59 -23.91
C ILE A 46 -17.94 2.30 -24.97
N GLY A 47 -18.15 1.26 -25.79
CA GLY A 47 -17.22 0.91 -26.87
C GLY A 47 -17.07 2.03 -27.90
N ARG A 48 -18.16 2.73 -28.22
CA ARG A 48 -18.11 3.91 -29.10
C ARG A 48 -17.26 5.02 -28.51
N HIS A 49 -17.43 5.33 -27.22
CA HIS A 49 -16.62 6.34 -26.55
C HIS A 49 -15.13 5.97 -26.53
N ILE A 50 -14.79 4.74 -26.18
CA ILE A 50 -13.41 4.23 -26.21
C ILE A 50 -12.79 4.37 -27.60
N ASN A 51 -13.52 3.95 -28.65
CA ASN A 51 -13.01 4.08 -30.01
C ASN A 51 -12.80 5.55 -30.42
N ASN A 52 -13.68 6.46 -29.98
CA ASN A 52 -13.53 7.88 -30.27
C ASN A 52 -12.33 8.49 -29.53
N ILE A 53 -12.09 8.11 -28.27
CA ILE A 53 -10.91 8.54 -27.49
C ILE A 53 -9.61 8.24 -28.25
N PHE A 54 -9.48 7.02 -28.80
CA PHE A 54 -8.32 6.64 -29.58
C PHE A 54 -8.25 7.33 -30.95
N LYS A 55 -9.40 7.52 -31.62
CA LYS A 55 -9.45 8.22 -32.92
C LYS A 55 -9.09 9.69 -32.80
N GLU A 56 -9.48 10.33 -31.71
CA GLU A 56 -9.19 11.74 -31.42
C GLU A 56 -7.76 11.95 -30.90
N GLY A 57 -7.03 10.86 -30.61
CA GLY A 57 -5.66 10.93 -30.11
C GLY A 57 -5.54 11.39 -28.65
N GLU A 58 -6.64 11.32 -27.88
CA GLU A 58 -6.62 11.69 -26.45
C GLU A 58 -5.74 10.73 -25.63
N LEU A 59 -5.74 9.44 -26.00
CA LEU A 59 -4.91 8.41 -25.36
C LEU A 59 -4.31 7.48 -26.42
N ASP A 60 -3.11 6.95 -26.14
CA ASP A 60 -2.51 5.88 -26.95
C ASP A 60 -2.98 4.51 -26.47
N ARG A 61 -3.64 3.77 -27.37
CA ARG A 61 -4.15 2.42 -27.13
C ARG A 61 -3.09 1.47 -26.58
N ASN A 62 -1.83 1.58 -26.99
CA ASN A 62 -0.77 0.67 -26.56
C ASN A 62 -0.37 0.87 -25.09
N MET A 63 -0.61 2.06 -24.54
CA MET A 63 -0.28 2.38 -23.14
C MET A 63 -1.43 2.07 -22.18
N VAL A 64 -2.68 2.20 -22.64
CA VAL A 64 -3.86 2.16 -21.77
C VAL A 64 -4.76 0.95 -21.96
N CYS A 65 -4.39 0.01 -22.86
CA CYS A 65 -5.07 -1.26 -23.03
C CYS A 65 -4.15 -2.42 -22.65
N ALA A 66 -4.64 -3.26 -21.75
CA ALA A 66 -4.01 -4.53 -21.42
C ALA A 66 -4.91 -5.67 -21.90
N LYS A 67 -4.32 -6.63 -22.61
CA LYS A 67 -5.03 -7.80 -23.10
C LYS A 67 -4.77 -8.96 -22.14
N PHE A 68 -5.83 -9.47 -21.52
CA PHE A 68 -5.75 -10.63 -20.64
C PHE A 68 -6.42 -11.82 -21.33
N ALA A 69 -5.71 -12.92 -21.44
CA ALA A 69 -6.30 -14.19 -21.85
C ALA A 69 -7.15 -14.69 -20.69
N HIS A 70 -8.47 -14.77 -20.88
CA HIS A 70 -9.36 -15.40 -19.90
C HIS A 70 -9.91 -16.68 -20.53
N THR A 71 -9.52 -17.83 -19.96
CA THR A 71 -10.09 -19.12 -20.35
C THR A 71 -11.46 -19.25 -19.67
N THR A 72 -12.53 -18.96 -20.40
CA THR A 72 -13.90 -19.20 -19.90
C THR A 72 -14.39 -20.53 -20.46
N ARG A 73 -14.67 -21.52 -19.59
CA ARG A 73 -15.37 -22.74 -20.01
C ARG A 73 -16.81 -22.38 -20.36
N HIS A 74 -17.18 -22.50 -21.63
CA HIS A 74 -18.58 -22.42 -22.02
C HIS A 74 -19.33 -23.66 -21.51
N GLY A 75 -20.28 -23.47 -20.59
CA GLY A 75 -21.11 -24.54 -20.01
C GLY A 75 -22.15 -25.15 -20.96
N ALA A 76 -21.98 -25.07 -22.28
CA ALA A 76 -22.99 -25.54 -23.24
C ALA A 76 -22.49 -26.60 -24.24
N ILE A 77 -21.18 -26.85 -24.35
CA ILE A 77 -20.64 -27.90 -25.22
C ILE A 77 -19.37 -28.46 -24.57
N ALA A 78 -19.39 -29.72 -24.16
CA ALA A 78 -18.20 -30.44 -23.74
C ALA A 78 -17.19 -30.44 -24.91
N ASP A 79 -15.95 -30.03 -24.66
CA ASP A 79 -14.81 -30.03 -25.60
C ASP A 79 -14.56 -28.80 -26.49
N LYS A 80 -15.09 -27.61 -26.15
CA LYS A 80 -14.58 -26.35 -26.72
C LYS A 80 -14.12 -25.35 -25.66
N GLU A 81 -12.81 -25.30 -25.46
CA GLU A 81 -12.15 -24.17 -24.80
C GLU A 81 -11.95 -23.06 -25.85
N GLN A 82 -12.61 -21.92 -25.68
CA GLN A 82 -12.32 -20.71 -26.46
C GLN A 82 -11.61 -19.73 -25.53
N GLU A 83 -10.34 -19.43 -25.85
CA GLU A 83 -9.64 -18.30 -25.26
C GLU A 83 -10.34 -17.02 -25.70
N LYS A 84 -11.06 -16.37 -24.78
CA LYS A 84 -11.65 -15.07 -25.04
C LYS A 84 -10.68 -14.02 -24.52
N GLU A 85 -9.99 -13.37 -25.45
CA GLU A 85 -9.12 -12.25 -25.14
C GLU A 85 -9.98 -11.11 -24.54
N LEU A 86 -9.87 -10.88 -23.23
CA LEU A 86 -10.56 -9.81 -22.53
C LEU A 86 -9.65 -8.58 -22.50
N THR A 87 -10.09 -7.51 -23.15
CA THR A 87 -9.39 -6.22 -23.07
C THR A 87 -9.82 -5.48 -21.80
N LEU A 88 -8.84 -5.12 -20.97
CA LEU A 88 -9.00 -4.19 -19.86
C LEU A 88 -8.44 -2.81 -20.25
N TYR A 89 -9.03 -1.78 -19.66
CA TYR A 89 -8.71 -0.39 -19.90
C TYR A 89 -8.30 0.28 -18.59
N SER A 90 -7.27 1.13 -18.65
CA SER A 90 -6.72 1.83 -17.48
C SER A 90 -7.67 2.89 -16.92
N LEU A 91 -7.30 3.47 -15.77
CA LEU A 91 -8.02 4.56 -15.13
C LEU A 91 -8.21 5.77 -16.05
N ASP A 92 -7.24 6.07 -16.91
CA ASP A 92 -7.32 7.21 -17.84
C ASP A 92 -8.48 7.05 -18.85
N VAL A 93 -8.66 5.84 -19.37
CA VAL A 93 -9.78 5.52 -20.27
C VAL A 93 -11.10 5.61 -19.49
N ILE A 94 -11.13 5.12 -18.26
CA ILE A 94 -12.32 5.15 -17.41
C ILE A 94 -12.73 6.61 -17.12
N ILE A 95 -11.78 7.48 -16.80
CA ILE A 95 -12.00 8.92 -16.59
C ILE A 95 -12.53 9.55 -17.88
N SER A 96 -11.86 9.33 -19.01
CA SER A 96 -12.24 9.89 -20.31
C SER A 96 -13.66 9.49 -20.71
N VAL A 97 -14.00 8.21 -20.56
CA VAL A 97 -15.36 7.70 -20.78
C VAL A 97 -16.35 8.34 -19.81
N GLY A 98 -16.01 8.42 -18.52
CA GLY A 98 -16.87 9.01 -17.49
C GLY A 98 -17.27 10.46 -17.78
N TYR A 99 -16.36 11.26 -18.36
CA TYR A 99 -16.67 12.62 -18.80
C TYR A 99 -17.58 12.67 -20.03
N ARG A 100 -17.46 11.70 -20.95
CA ARG A 100 -18.24 11.65 -22.21
C ARG A 100 -19.61 11.00 -22.07
N VAL A 101 -19.84 10.16 -21.05
CA VAL A 101 -21.10 9.43 -20.89
C VAL A 101 -22.24 10.31 -20.38
N LYS A 102 -23.36 10.30 -21.10
CA LYS A 102 -24.63 10.96 -20.71
C LYS A 102 -25.52 10.03 -19.89
N SER A 103 -25.25 9.88 -18.60
CA SER A 103 -26.09 9.13 -17.63
C SER A 103 -26.13 9.83 -16.27
N ARG A 104 -27.06 9.44 -15.39
CA ARG A 104 -27.10 9.91 -13.99
C ARG A 104 -25.78 9.58 -13.27
N ARG A 105 -25.27 8.36 -13.48
CA ARG A 105 -23.97 7.89 -12.97
C ARG A 105 -22.80 8.72 -13.52
N GLY A 106 -22.78 8.99 -14.82
CA GLY A 106 -21.77 9.86 -15.43
C GLY A 106 -21.80 11.29 -14.87
N THR A 107 -22.99 11.83 -14.58
CA THR A 107 -23.10 13.15 -13.92
C THR A 107 -22.57 13.11 -12.49
N GLN A 108 -22.88 12.07 -11.72
CA GLN A 108 -22.34 11.88 -10.37
C GLN A 108 -20.82 11.73 -10.38
N PHE A 109 -20.29 10.93 -11.32
CA PHE A 109 -18.85 10.79 -11.54
C PHE A 109 -18.18 12.13 -11.81
N ARG A 110 -18.73 12.97 -12.71
CA ARG A 110 -18.19 14.30 -12.99
C ARG A 110 -18.25 15.24 -11.79
N ILE A 111 -19.33 15.20 -10.99
CA ILE A 111 -19.43 15.99 -9.75
C ILE A 111 -18.33 15.58 -8.77
N TRP A 112 -18.12 14.28 -8.60
CA TRP A 112 -17.06 13.73 -7.77
C TRP A 112 -15.67 14.10 -8.29
N ALA A 113 -15.39 13.88 -9.57
CA ALA A 113 -14.09 14.17 -10.18
C ALA A 113 -13.75 15.66 -10.11
N ASN A 114 -14.72 16.54 -10.38
CA ASN A 114 -14.54 17.98 -10.22
C ASN A 114 -14.25 18.39 -8.78
N ARG A 115 -14.87 17.72 -7.79
CA ARG A 115 -14.58 17.97 -6.39
C ARG A 115 -13.15 17.55 -6.04
N VAL A 116 -12.71 16.37 -6.48
CA VAL A 116 -11.35 15.87 -6.27
C VAL A 116 -10.33 16.83 -6.87
N LEU A 117 -10.53 17.23 -8.13
CA LEU A 117 -9.66 18.19 -8.81
C LEU A 117 -9.65 19.55 -8.11
N LYS A 118 -10.81 20.05 -7.68
CA LYS A 118 -10.90 21.31 -6.94
C LYS A 118 -10.20 21.24 -5.59
N ASP A 119 -10.40 20.15 -4.84
CA ASP A 119 -9.72 19.95 -3.56
C ASP A 119 -8.21 19.92 -3.77
N TYR A 120 -7.72 19.21 -4.80
CA TYR A 120 -6.30 19.19 -5.15
C TYR A 120 -5.78 20.59 -5.53
N LEU A 121 -6.46 21.33 -6.39
CA LEU A 121 -6.02 22.65 -6.84
C LEU A 121 -6.06 23.71 -5.72
N VAL A 122 -7.02 23.63 -4.80
CA VAL A 122 -7.21 24.64 -3.74
C VAL A 122 -6.39 24.31 -2.49
N LYS A 123 -6.31 23.03 -2.12
CA LYS A 123 -5.66 22.59 -0.88
C LYS A 123 -4.26 22.01 -1.10
N GLY A 124 -3.91 21.69 -2.35
CA GLY A 124 -2.68 20.99 -2.70
C GLY A 124 -2.76 19.46 -2.59
N TYR A 125 -3.90 18.91 -2.15
CA TYR A 125 -4.07 17.47 -1.95
C TYR A 125 -5.53 17.03 -2.08
N ALA A 126 -5.74 15.76 -2.41
CA ALA A 126 -7.05 15.10 -2.42
C ALA A 126 -7.05 13.96 -1.40
N VAL A 127 -8.03 13.96 -0.47
CA VAL A 127 -8.12 12.94 0.59
C VAL A 127 -9.16 11.89 0.25
N ASN A 128 -8.76 10.62 0.30
CA ASN A 128 -9.70 9.51 0.36
C ASN A 128 -10.24 9.36 1.79
N LYS A 129 -11.33 10.08 2.09
CA LYS A 129 -11.91 10.14 3.45
C LYS A 129 -12.23 8.76 4.04
N ALA A 130 -12.71 7.81 3.23
CA ALA A 130 -13.06 6.48 3.72
C ALA A 130 -11.84 5.71 4.22
N LEU A 131 -10.72 5.77 3.48
CA LEU A 131 -9.46 5.17 3.89
C LEU A 131 -8.89 5.88 5.13
N THR A 132 -8.96 7.22 5.18
CA THR A 132 -8.51 8.00 6.34
C THR A 132 -9.30 7.68 7.60
N GLU A 133 -10.63 7.56 7.50
CA GLU A 133 -11.49 7.20 8.65
C GLU A 133 -11.23 5.77 9.14
N GLN A 134 -10.98 4.83 8.23
CA GLN A 134 -10.59 3.47 8.61
C GLN A 134 -9.25 3.47 9.34
N ARG A 135 -8.20 4.07 8.78
CA ARG A 135 -6.87 4.16 9.42
C ARG A 135 -6.95 4.87 10.77
N TYR A 136 -7.76 5.92 10.88
CA TYR A 136 -7.98 6.62 12.14
C TYR A 136 -8.72 5.76 13.18
N THR A 137 -9.62 4.89 12.75
CA THR A 137 -10.32 3.94 13.62
C THR A 137 -9.38 2.83 14.10
N GLU A 138 -8.54 2.29 13.24
CA GLU A 138 -7.48 1.35 13.59
C GLU A 138 -6.51 1.96 14.60
N LEU A 139 -6.07 3.21 14.37
CA LEU A 139 -5.26 3.97 15.33
C LEU A 139 -5.96 4.12 16.69
N LYS A 140 -7.25 4.49 16.70
CA LYS A 140 -8.03 4.59 17.94
C LYS A 140 -8.10 3.25 18.69
N GLN A 141 -8.24 2.14 17.97
CA GLN A 141 -8.25 0.80 18.57
C GLN A 141 -6.89 0.46 19.17
N LEU A 142 -5.79 0.70 18.46
CA LEU A 142 -4.43 0.50 18.98
C LEU A 142 -4.19 1.32 20.26
N VAL A 143 -4.50 2.62 20.23
CA VAL A 143 -4.39 3.51 21.39
C VAL A 143 -5.27 3.02 22.54
N SER A 144 -6.49 2.53 22.25
CA SER A 144 -7.36 1.96 23.29
C SER A 144 -6.82 0.66 23.89
N VAL A 145 -6.16 -0.20 23.10
CA VAL A 145 -5.54 -1.44 23.60
C VAL A 145 -4.35 -1.10 24.50
N LEU A 146 -3.48 -0.20 24.03
CA LEU A 146 -2.37 0.35 24.82
C LEU A 146 -2.86 0.99 26.13
N GLY A 147 -3.91 1.80 26.08
CA GLY A 147 -4.49 2.41 27.27
C GLY A 147 -5.07 1.40 28.26
N ARG A 148 -5.55 0.25 27.78
CA ARG A 148 -6.04 -0.84 28.65
C ARG A 148 -4.89 -1.61 29.28
N THR A 149 -3.85 -1.96 28.52
CA THR A 149 -2.67 -2.68 29.05
C THR A 149 -1.96 -1.85 30.12
N VAL A 150 -1.83 -0.53 29.90
CA VAL A 150 -1.35 0.46 30.88
C VAL A 150 -2.16 0.44 32.18
N ARG A 151 -3.49 0.30 32.10
CA ARG A 151 -4.37 0.28 33.27
C ARG A 151 -4.44 -1.08 33.96
N THR A 152 -4.09 -2.18 33.28
CA THR A 152 -4.09 -3.53 33.85
C THR A 152 -2.76 -3.88 34.52
N GLN A 153 -1.68 -3.15 34.25
CA GLN A 153 -0.46 -3.22 35.05
C GLN A 153 -0.60 -2.35 36.30
N GLU A 154 -0.78 -2.97 37.46
CA GLU A 154 -0.97 -2.30 38.75
C GLU A 154 0.28 -1.50 39.23
N ALA A 155 1.43 -1.67 38.57
CA ALA A 155 2.62 -0.84 38.76
C ALA A 155 3.35 -0.67 37.42
N LEU A 156 3.12 0.44 36.73
CA LEU A 156 4.00 0.89 35.66
C LEU A 156 5.29 1.40 36.31
N THR A 157 6.41 0.75 36.01
CA THR A 157 7.70 1.40 36.29
C THR A 157 7.84 2.62 35.37
N THR A 158 8.61 3.63 35.79
CA THR A 158 8.89 4.81 34.94
C THR A 158 9.47 4.41 33.58
N ASP A 159 10.17 3.28 33.53
CA ASP A 159 10.79 2.70 32.33
C ASP A 159 9.76 2.08 31.36
N ASP A 160 8.73 1.42 31.89
CA ASP A 160 7.63 0.88 31.08
C ASP A 160 6.80 2.02 30.46
N ALA A 161 6.56 3.09 31.21
CA ALA A 161 5.87 4.28 30.70
C ALA A 161 6.66 4.98 29.59
N LEU A 162 7.98 5.12 29.74
CA LEU A 162 8.86 5.69 28.72
C LEU A 162 8.93 4.80 27.48
N SER A 163 8.98 3.48 27.64
CA SER A 163 8.97 2.51 26.54
C SER A 163 7.66 2.59 25.73
N LEU A 164 6.52 2.75 26.40
CA LEU A 164 5.24 2.91 25.72
C LEU A 164 5.14 4.24 24.96
N VAL A 165 5.67 5.33 25.54
CA VAL A 165 5.78 6.62 24.84
C VAL A 165 6.68 6.48 23.61
N ALA A 166 7.79 5.73 23.72
CA ALA A 166 8.66 5.45 22.59
C ALA A 166 7.92 4.69 21.47
N VAL A 167 7.17 3.64 21.79
CA VAL A 167 6.38 2.89 20.79
C VAL A 167 5.36 3.78 20.08
N VAL A 168 4.66 4.66 20.81
CA VAL A 168 3.70 5.59 20.21
C VAL A 168 4.41 6.64 19.35
N SER A 169 5.56 7.13 19.80
CA SER A 169 6.38 8.08 19.05
C SER A 169 6.92 7.46 17.75
N ASP A 170 7.47 6.25 17.82
CA ASP A 170 8.00 5.50 16.69
C ASP A 170 6.91 5.17 15.68
N TYR A 171 5.73 4.78 16.16
CA TYR A 171 4.58 4.54 15.29
C TYR A 171 4.11 5.81 14.59
N THR A 172 4.05 6.94 15.33
CA THR A 172 3.66 8.24 14.76
C THR A 172 4.66 8.68 13.70
N TYR A 173 5.96 8.49 13.96
CA TYR A 173 7.04 8.75 13.00
C TYR A 173 6.93 7.88 11.76
N ALA A 174 6.66 6.57 11.92
CA ALA A 174 6.47 5.66 10.79
C ALA A 174 5.25 6.04 9.94
N LEU A 175 4.14 6.46 10.59
CA LEU A 175 2.93 6.89 9.89
C LEU A 175 3.15 8.20 9.12
N ASP A 176 3.82 9.18 9.71
CA ASP A 176 4.21 10.43 9.04
C ASP A 176 5.16 10.17 7.86
N THR A 177 6.09 9.23 8.02
CA THR A 177 7.00 8.80 6.95
C THR A 177 6.24 8.14 5.80
N LEU A 178 5.28 7.26 6.11
CA LEU A 178 4.43 6.58 5.13
C LEU A 178 3.59 7.60 4.36
N ASP A 179 2.96 8.55 5.06
CA ASP A 179 2.20 9.64 4.42
C ASP A 179 3.12 10.47 3.51
N LYS A 180 4.31 10.88 3.96
CA LYS A 180 5.28 11.63 3.13
C LYS A 180 5.69 10.84 1.88
N TYR A 181 5.87 9.52 1.99
CA TYR A 181 6.16 8.65 0.84
C TYR A 181 5.00 8.64 -0.15
N ASP A 182 3.77 8.37 0.33
CA ASP A 182 2.55 8.30 -0.48
C ASP A 182 2.31 9.63 -1.25
N TYR A 183 2.68 10.77 -0.65
CA TYR A 183 2.53 12.09 -1.27
C TYR A 183 3.75 12.58 -2.06
N GLN A 184 4.77 11.74 -2.28
CA GLN A 184 6.03 12.12 -2.95
C GLN A 184 6.71 13.34 -2.30
N GLN A 185 6.51 13.52 -0.99
CA GLN A 185 7.10 14.59 -0.17
C GLN A 185 8.24 14.07 0.71
N LEU A 186 8.57 12.77 0.61
CA LEU A 186 9.66 12.17 1.36
C LEU A 186 11.01 12.72 0.90
N ALA A 187 11.60 13.58 1.72
CA ALA A 187 12.95 14.08 1.56
C ALA A 187 13.88 13.40 2.56
N VAL A 188 15.09 13.04 2.12
CA VAL A 188 16.15 12.61 3.03
C VAL A 188 16.75 13.85 3.67
N GLU A 189 16.22 14.23 4.83
CA GLU A 189 16.69 15.41 5.58
C GLU A 189 18.00 15.15 6.33
N GLN A 190 18.25 13.89 6.73
CA GLN A 190 19.47 13.47 7.43
C GLN A 190 19.89 12.06 7.00
N THR A 191 21.18 11.91 6.72
CA THR A 191 21.83 10.60 6.57
C THR A 191 22.70 10.36 7.80
N THR A 192 22.45 9.30 8.58
CA THR A 192 23.33 8.92 9.68
C THR A 192 24.60 8.30 9.09
N ASN A 193 25.72 9.04 9.10
CA ASN A 193 27.04 8.55 8.67
C ASN A 193 27.82 7.85 9.80
N GLU A 194 27.23 7.70 10.99
CA GLU A 194 27.88 7.01 12.10
C GLU A 194 27.66 5.50 11.98
N GLU A 195 28.74 4.76 11.71
CA GLU A 195 28.80 3.32 11.96
C GLU A 195 28.48 3.09 13.44
N LYS A 196 27.23 2.68 13.73
CA LYS A 196 26.72 2.55 15.09
C LYS A 196 27.50 1.55 15.95
N PHE A 197 28.34 0.71 15.33
CA PHE A 197 29.19 -0.24 16.03
C PHE A 197 30.28 -0.79 15.11
N HIS A 198 31.55 -0.63 15.50
CA HIS A 198 32.69 -1.35 14.91
C HIS A 198 33.26 -2.30 15.98
N ALA A 199 33.24 -3.59 15.70
CA ALA A 199 33.73 -4.60 16.64
C ALA A 199 35.26 -4.55 16.66
N THR A 200 35.85 -4.20 17.81
CA THR A 200 37.32 -4.28 17.99
C THR A 200 37.69 -5.58 18.68
N TYR A 201 38.87 -6.11 18.37
CA TYR A 201 39.39 -7.32 19.00
C TYR A 201 39.45 -7.16 20.53
N ASP A 202 39.93 -6.01 21.00
CA ASP A 202 40.04 -5.71 22.43
C ASP A 202 38.66 -5.68 23.11
N GLY A 203 37.66 -5.06 22.47
CA GLY A 203 36.29 -5.03 22.98
C GLY A 203 35.64 -6.41 23.02
N ALA A 204 35.89 -7.24 22.01
CA ALA A 204 35.39 -8.60 21.96
C ALA A 204 36.04 -9.49 23.04
N MET A 205 37.34 -9.33 23.29
CA MET A 205 38.04 -10.05 24.36
C MET A 205 37.54 -9.65 25.76
N GLN A 206 37.30 -8.36 26.02
CA GLN A 206 36.70 -7.92 27.28
C GLN A 206 35.31 -8.53 27.52
N ALA A 207 34.48 -8.64 26.47
CA ALA A 207 33.17 -9.29 26.57
C ALA A 207 33.30 -10.79 26.87
N ILE A 208 34.24 -11.48 26.23
CA ILE A 208 34.53 -12.91 26.47
C ILE A 208 35.02 -13.13 27.90
N GLU A 209 35.91 -12.27 28.42
CA GLU A 209 36.35 -12.32 29.82
C GLU A 209 35.20 -12.08 30.80
N GLY A 210 34.32 -11.11 30.52
CA GLY A 210 33.13 -10.88 31.33
C GLY A 210 32.19 -12.09 31.36
N LEU A 211 32.01 -12.78 30.23
CA LEU A 211 31.25 -14.02 30.15
C LEU A 211 31.96 -15.16 30.89
N LYS A 212 33.29 -15.24 30.82
CA LYS A 212 34.10 -16.22 31.56
C LYS A 212 33.99 -16.00 33.06
N ALA A 213 33.99 -14.76 33.55
CA ALA A 213 33.77 -14.47 34.96
C ALA A 213 32.34 -14.85 35.42
N LYS A 214 31.34 -14.66 34.54
CA LYS A 214 29.92 -14.91 34.87
C LYS A 214 29.50 -16.37 34.74
N PHE A 215 30.12 -17.13 33.84
CA PHE A 215 29.69 -18.49 33.47
C PHE A 215 30.83 -19.53 33.47
N GLY A 216 32.08 -19.12 33.65
CA GLY A 216 33.27 -19.93 33.37
C GLY A 216 33.75 -20.80 34.52
N GLY A 217 33.06 -21.92 34.74
CA GLY A 217 33.55 -23.02 35.60
C GLY A 217 34.42 -24.06 34.88
N SER A 218 34.71 -23.89 33.57
CA SER A 218 35.46 -24.88 32.78
C SER A 218 36.79 -24.32 32.23
N GLN A 219 37.83 -25.15 32.22
CA GLN A 219 39.17 -24.81 31.75
C GLN A 219 39.23 -24.43 30.26
N TRP A 220 38.19 -24.71 29.49
CA TRP A 220 38.15 -24.63 28.03
C TRP A 220 37.37 -23.43 27.49
N PHE A 221 36.65 -22.70 28.34
CA PHE A 221 35.80 -21.58 27.91
C PHE A 221 36.56 -20.25 27.83
N GLY A 222 36.36 -19.52 26.73
CA GLY A 222 36.92 -18.18 26.53
C GLY A 222 38.44 -18.15 26.34
N ASN A 223 39.07 -19.27 25.95
CA ASN A 223 40.48 -19.27 25.55
C ASN A 223 40.56 -19.18 24.03
N GLU A 224 41.40 -18.29 23.53
CA GLU A 224 41.67 -18.17 22.11
C GLU A 224 42.45 -19.40 21.62
N LYS A 225 42.01 -19.96 20.49
CA LYS A 225 42.62 -21.17 19.90
C LYS A 225 43.91 -20.82 19.15
N ASP A 226 43.90 -19.69 18.44
CA ASP A 226 44.95 -19.13 17.59
C ASP A 226 44.55 -17.70 17.14
N ASP A 227 45.40 -17.00 16.37
CA ASP A 227 45.16 -15.64 15.86
C ASP A 227 43.99 -15.52 14.84
N SER A 228 43.23 -16.60 14.60
CA SER A 228 42.10 -16.59 13.66
C SER A 228 40.95 -15.71 14.14
N PHE A 229 40.76 -15.57 15.46
CA PHE A 229 39.71 -14.73 16.02
C PHE A 229 40.03 -13.25 15.79
N LYS A 230 41.27 -12.83 16.03
CA LYS A 230 41.76 -11.49 15.69
C LYS A 230 41.60 -11.16 14.21
N SER A 231 41.90 -12.11 13.33
CA SER A 231 41.71 -11.94 11.88
C SER A 231 40.24 -11.80 11.49
N SER A 232 39.36 -12.56 12.14
CA SER A 232 37.91 -12.54 11.87
C SER A 232 37.26 -11.23 12.30
N ILE A 233 37.70 -10.63 13.42
CA ILE A 233 37.20 -9.33 13.87
C ILE A 233 37.77 -8.19 13.03
N GLY A 234 39.03 -8.26 12.59
CA GLY A 234 39.63 -7.20 11.77
C GLY A 234 39.10 -7.11 10.32
N GLN A 235 38.23 -8.02 9.90
CA GLN A 235 37.60 -8.03 8.57
C GLN A 235 36.17 -7.45 8.54
N ILE A 236 35.59 -7.09 9.68
CA ILE A 236 34.21 -6.61 9.86
C ILE A 236 34.26 -5.16 10.34
#